data_AF-A0A2N2LTE1-F1
#
_entry.id   AF-A0A2N2LTE1-F1
#
_cell.length_a   1.000
_cell.length_b   1.000
_cell.length_c   1.000
_cell.angle_alpha   90.00
_cell.angle_beta   90.00
_cell.angle_gamma   90.00
#
_symmetry.space_group_name_H-M   'P 1'
#
loop_
_entity.id
_entity.type
_entity.pdbx_description
1 polymer ?
#
loop_
_entity_poly.entity_id
_entity_poly.type
_entity_poly.pdbx_seq_one_letter_code
_entity_poly.pdbx_strand_id
1 'polypeptide(L)'
;GKHPVVDLLLEYRELAKLKSTYLDSLPLQVNPRTSRVHTNFNQTGSVTGRLASIDPNLQNIPTRTEIGRQVRLGFKASPGCKLLSVDYSQIELRIVAHMSGDEAMLNAFRAGQDIHAATAAAINGISLEEVTKDQRRHAKAINFGLIYGMSAFGLSRSTDLTLGEAENFVKGYFENFPGVKSYLDNIRILATRQGYVETMLGRRRYFPNLANPINVNMKNREEREAINAPIQGTAADIMKLALIQLPPALKAKNLQAKILLQVHDELVLDVPEGELADTAIVVQSVMSEAYQLSIPLLTEARSGINWGSMQVLIN
;
A
#
# COMPACT_ATOMS: atom_id res chain seq x y z
N GLY A 1 0.01 1.00 28.26
CA GLY A 1 -0.42 2.37 28.68
C GLY A 1 0.17 2.70 30.04
N LYS A 2 -0.03 3.92 30.58
CA LYS A 2 0.45 4.25 31.94
C LYS A 2 -0.24 3.45 33.06
N HIS A 3 -1.36 2.78 32.76
CA HIS A 3 -2.10 1.91 33.67
C HIS A 3 -2.58 0.65 32.94
N PRO A 4 -2.52 -0.56 33.54
CA PRO A 4 -2.90 -1.82 32.88
C PRO A 4 -4.30 -1.84 32.27
N VAL A 5 -5.26 -1.15 32.90
CA VAL A 5 -6.64 -1.04 32.39
C VAL A 5 -6.73 -0.46 30.97
N VAL A 6 -5.78 0.40 30.59
CA VAL A 6 -5.77 1.00 29.24
C VAL A 6 -5.46 -0.06 28.20
N ASP A 7 -4.53 -0.96 28.49
CA ASP A 7 -4.14 -2.03 27.58
C ASP A 7 -5.26 -3.08 27.46
N LEU A 8 -5.89 -3.45 28.58
CA LEU A 8 -7.07 -4.33 28.59
C LEU A 8 -8.24 -3.76 27.80
N LEU A 9 -8.47 -2.44 27.87
CA LEU A 9 -9.55 -1.78 27.14
C LEU A 9 -9.26 -1.71 25.63
N LEU A 10 -8.00 -1.52 25.24
CA LEU A 10 -7.58 -1.60 23.83
C LEU A 10 -7.73 -3.02 23.28
N GLU A 11 -7.31 -4.03 24.05
CA GLU A 11 -7.47 -5.44 23.70
C GLU A 11 -8.96 -5.81 23.56
N TYR A 12 -9.80 -5.42 24.53
CA TYR A 12 -11.25 -5.65 24.46
C TYR A 12 -11.86 -5.02 23.20
N ARG A 13 -11.49 -3.78 22.85
CA ARG A 13 -11.98 -3.10 21.64
C ARG A 13 -11.57 -3.83 20.37
N GLU A 14 -10.34 -4.33 20.31
CA GLU A 14 -9.86 -5.13 19.19
C GLU A 14 -10.66 -6.42 19.06
N LEU A 15 -10.75 -7.22 20.13
CA LEU A 15 -11.46 -8.50 20.13
C LEU A 15 -12.95 -8.34 19.83
N ALA A 16 -13.60 -7.34 20.42
CA ALA A 16 -15.01 -7.04 20.17
C ALA A 16 -15.25 -6.72 18.70
N LYS A 17 -14.40 -5.88 18.09
CA LYS A 17 -14.48 -5.56 16.65
C LYS A 17 -14.21 -6.79 15.79
N LEU A 18 -13.20 -7.60 16.12
CA LEU A 18 -12.87 -8.81 15.38
C LEU A 18 -14.05 -9.78 15.34
N LYS A 19 -14.65 -10.01 16.52
CA LYS A 19 -15.83 -10.85 16.68
C LYS A 19 -17.02 -10.30 15.89
N SER A 20 -17.43 -9.06 16.16
CA SER A 20 -18.66 -8.52 15.58
C SER A 20 -18.58 -8.35 14.06
N THR A 21 -17.45 -7.82 13.55
CA THR A 21 -17.33 -7.45 12.14
C THR A 21 -16.96 -8.64 11.26
N TYR A 22 -16.14 -9.58 11.74
CA TYR A 22 -15.64 -10.66 10.90
C TYR A 22 -16.16 -12.04 11.32
N LEU A 23 -16.12 -12.41 12.60
CA LEU A 23 -16.52 -13.77 12.99
C LEU A 23 -18.04 -13.97 12.98
N ASP A 24 -18.81 -12.99 13.44
CA ASP A 24 -20.27 -13.08 13.46
C ASP A 24 -20.88 -12.71 12.11
N SER A 25 -20.42 -11.59 11.52
CA SER A 25 -21.06 -11.03 10.32
C SER A 25 -20.62 -11.68 9.01
N LEU A 26 -19.34 -12.07 8.84
CA LEU A 26 -18.86 -12.55 7.55
C LEU A 26 -19.44 -13.91 7.14
N PRO A 27 -19.62 -14.90 8.03
CA PRO A 27 -20.28 -16.16 7.68
C PRO A 27 -21.72 -15.97 7.17
N LEU A 28 -22.42 -14.93 7.65
CA LEU A 28 -23.77 -14.58 7.19
C LEU A 28 -23.79 -14.00 5.76
N GLN A 29 -22.63 -13.59 5.23
CA GLN A 29 -22.48 -13.08 3.86
C GLN A 29 -22.20 -14.18 2.83
N VAL A 30 -22.17 -15.45 3.25
CA VAL A 30 -21.96 -16.58 2.34
C VAL A 30 -23.22 -16.79 1.49
N ASN A 31 -23.06 -16.68 0.18
CA ASN A 31 -24.17 -16.89 -0.76
C ASN A 31 -24.48 -18.40 -0.84
N PRO A 32 -25.71 -18.84 -0.52
CA PRO A 32 -26.06 -20.26 -0.44
C PRO A 32 -25.98 -21.00 -1.79
N ARG A 33 -26.08 -20.28 -2.92
CA ARG A 33 -25.99 -20.90 -4.26
C ARG A 33 -24.56 -21.24 -4.67
N THR A 34 -23.59 -20.50 -4.15
CA THR A 34 -22.18 -20.63 -4.57
C THR A 34 -21.28 -21.11 -3.44
N SER A 35 -21.75 -21.08 -2.20
CA SER A 35 -20.95 -21.30 -0.98
C SER A 35 -19.73 -20.38 -0.89
N ARG A 36 -19.83 -19.16 -1.46
CA ARG A 36 -18.77 -18.14 -1.46
C ARG A 36 -19.32 -16.80 -0.99
N VAL A 37 -18.42 -15.95 -0.51
CA VAL A 37 -18.69 -14.53 -0.25
C VAL A 37 -18.46 -13.76 -1.54
N HIS A 38 -19.39 -12.88 -1.90
CA HIS A 38 -19.31 -12.01 -3.08
C HIS A 38 -19.23 -10.56 -2.60
N THR A 39 -18.05 -9.95 -2.69
CA THR A 39 -17.88 -8.53 -2.39
C THR A 39 -18.28 -7.67 -3.58
N ASN A 40 -18.66 -6.42 -3.33
CA ASN A 40 -18.93 -5.42 -4.36
C ASN A 40 -17.74 -4.46 -4.49
N PHE A 41 -17.10 -4.46 -5.66
CA PHE A 41 -16.05 -3.48 -5.97
C PHE A 41 -16.66 -2.22 -6.58
N ASN A 42 -16.60 -1.11 -5.84
CA ASN A 42 -17.00 0.20 -6.32
C ASN A 42 -15.83 0.88 -7.04
N GLN A 43 -15.95 1.02 -8.36
CA GLN A 43 -14.92 1.60 -9.22
C GLN A 43 -14.88 3.13 -9.19
N THR A 44 -15.96 3.79 -8.79
CA THR A 44 -16.12 5.26 -8.75
C THR A 44 -16.18 5.82 -7.32
N GLY A 45 -16.03 4.98 -6.30
CA GLY A 45 -16.25 5.36 -4.91
C GLY A 45 -15.10 6.15 -4.25
N SER A 46 -13.85 5.93 -4.66
CA SER A 46 -12.70 6.62 -4.04
C SER A 46 -12.24 7.84 -4.86
N VAL A 47 -11.86 8.91 -4.15
CA VAL A 47 -11.40 10.16 -4.76
C VAL A 47 -10.04 10.05 -5.46
N THR A 48 -9.23 9.05 -5.08
CA THR A 48 -7.91 8.78 -5.70
C THR A 48 -8.00 7.77 -6.84
N GLY A 49 -9.16 7.15 -7.08
CA GLY A 49 -9.37 6.19 -8.15
C GLY A 49 -9.02 4.73 -7.79
N ARG A 50 -8.70 4.42 -6.54
CA ARG A 50 -8.67 3.04 -6.02
C ARG A 50 -10.05 2.38 -6.09
N LEU A 51 -10.08 1.06 -6.29
CA LEU A 51 -11.31 0.30 -6.04
C LEU A 51 -11.61 0.34 -4.55
N ALA A 52 -12.88 0.49 -4.19
CA ALA A 52 -13.35 0.27 -2.83
C ALA A 52 -14.14 -1.04 -2.77
N SER A 53 -14.02 -1.78 -1.67
CA SER A 53 -14.77 -3.01 -1.44
C SER A 53 -15.85 -2.77 -0.38
N ILE A 54 -17.10 -3.16 -0.68
CA ILE A 54 -18.25 -3.03 0.23
C ILE A 54 -19.06 -4.34 0.21
N ASP A 55 -19.77 -4.60 1.31
CA ASP A 55 -20.73 -5.70 1.47
C ASP A 55 -20.23 -7.07 1.00
N PRO A 56 -19.22 -7.65 1.67
CA PRO A 56 -18.42 -7.09 2.77
C PRO A 56 -17.16 -6.35 2.27
N ASN A 57 -16.61 -5.47 3.10
CA ASN A 57 -15.33 -4.80 2.81
C ASN A 57 -14.15 -5.76 3.07
N LEU A 58 -13.63 -6.36 2.00
CA LEU A 58 -12.50 -7.29 2.03
C LEU A 58 -11.13 -6.61 1.98
N GLN A 59 -11.07 -5.29 1.77
CA GLN A 59 -9.82 -4.54 1.91
C GLN A 59 -9.44 -4.32 3.38
N ASN A 60 -10.43 -4.29 4.27
CA ASN A 60 -10.21 -4.06 5.70
C ASN A 60 -10.00 -5.35 6.51
N ILE A 61 -9.70 -6.49 5.88
CA ILE A 61 -9.41 -7.72 6.62
C ILE A 61 -8.10 -7.53 7.43
N PRO A 62 -8.11 -7.71 8.76
CA PRO A 62 -6.98 -7.36 9.61
C PRO A 62 -5.69 -8.12 9.29
N THR A 63 -4.56 -7.42 9.38
CA THR A 63 -3.21 -7.95 9.08
C THR A 63 -2.14 -7.65 10.11
N ARG A 64 -2.41 -6.71 11.02
CA ARG A 64 -1.39 -6.07 11.85
C ARG A 64 -1.09 -6.86 13.12
N THR A 65 -2.10 -7.47 13.72
CA THR A 65 -1.99 -8.24 14.96
C THR A 65 -2.09 -9.73 14.67
N GLU A 66 -1.52 -10.54 15.55
CA GLU A 66 -1.53 -12.00 15.38
C GLU A 66 -2.97 -12.53 15.37
N ILE A 67 -3.80 -12.09 16.31
CA ILE A 67 -5.22 -12.48 16.37
C ILE A 67 -5.98 -11.99 15.14
N GLY A 68 -5.73 -10.76 14.68
CA GLY A 68 -6.35 -10.23 13.46
C GLY A 68 -6.02 -11.07 12.22
N ARG A 69 -4.77 -11.55 12.10
CA ARG A 69 -4.34 -12.42 10.99
C ARG A 69 -5.09 -13.75 10.97
N GLN A 70 -5.53 -14.27 12.12
CA GLN A 70 -6.30 -15.51 12.18
C GLN A 70 -7.61 -15.43 11.38
N VAL A 71 -8.21 -14.24 11.22
CA VAL A 71 -9.39 -14.03 10.37
C VAL A 71 -9.10 -14.46 8.92
N ARG A 72 -7.88 -14.26 8.42
CA ARG A 72 -7.48 -14.66 7.06
C ARG A 72 -7.44 -16.18 6.86
N LEU A 73 -7.36 -16.98 7.93
CA LEU A 73 -7.44 -18.44 7.82
C LEU A 73 -8.83 -18.92 7.34
N GLY A 74 -9.87 -18.10 7.54
CA GLY A 74 -11.23 -18.38 7.05
C GLY A 74 -11.36 -18.30 5.52
N PHE A 75 -10.42 -17.64 4.83
CA PHE A 75 -10.43 -17.49 3.38
C PHE A 75 -9.56 -18.58 2.75
N LYS A 76 -10.20 -19.65 2.27
CA LYS A 76 -9.55 -20.84 1.72
C LYS A 76 -9.57 -20.87 0.20
N ALA A 77 -8.58 -21.54 -0.38
CA ALA A 77 -8.57 -21.88 -1.81
C ALA A 77 -9.76 -22.80 -2.16
N SER A 78 -10.16 -22.82 -3.43
CA SER A 78 -11.10 -23.83 -3.91
C SER A 78 -10.49 -25.24 -3.86
N PRO A 79 -11.30 -26.31 -3.83
CA PRO A 79 -10.79 -27.68 -3.89
C PRO A 79 -9.89 -27.89 -5.13
N GLY A 80 -8.71 -28.49 -4.92
CA GLY A 80 -7.71 -28.70 -5.98
C GLY A 80 -6.90 -27.45 -6.35
N CYS A 81 -7.08 -26.34 -5.64
CA CYS A 81 -6.38 -25.08 -5.87
C CYS A 81 -5.53 -24.65 -4.67
N LYS A 82 -4.62 -23.72 -4.92
CA LYS A 82 -3.97 -22.84 -3.94
C LYS A 82 -4.43 -21.43 -4.17
N LEU A 83 -4.42 -20.64 -3.10
CA LEU A 83 -4.44 -19.20 -3.25
C LEU A 83 -3.04 -18.73 -3.62
N LEU A 84 -2.96 -17.87 -4.64
CA LEU A 84 -1.77 -17.12 -5.01
C LEU A 84 -2.04 -15.65 -4.71
N SER A 85 -1.13 -15.00 -4.00
CA SER A 85 -1.11 -13.58 -3.74
C SER A 85 0.11 -12.98 -4.42
N VAL A 86 -0.07 -11.92 -5.20
CA VAL A 86 1.03 -11.15 -5.79
C VAL A 86 0.83 -9.68 -5.44
N ASP A 87 1.82 -9.11 -4.76
CA ASP A 87 1.78 -7.74 -4.24
C ASP A 87 2.90 -6.89 -4.84
N TYR A 88 2.62 -5.63 -5.15
CA TYR A 88 3.69 -4.72 -5.58
C TYR A 88 4.59 -4.32 -4.41
N SER A 89 5.88 -4.55 -4.56
CA SER A 89 6.88 -4.15 -3.57
C SER A 89 7.12 -2.64 -3.58
N GLN A 90 6.49 -1.94 -2.63
CA GLN A 90 6.69 -0.52 -2.35
C GLN A 90 6.33 0.40 -3.54
N ILE A 91 5.24 0.09 -4.26
CA ILE A 91 4.86 0.81 -5.50
C ILE A 91 4.79 2.32 -5.33
N GLU A 92 4.25 2.81 -4.21
CA GLU A 92 4.11 4.26 -3.97
C GLU A 92 5.46 4.96 -3.84
N LEU A 93 6.45 4.34 -3.17
CA LEU A 93 7.80 4.91 -3.10
C LEU A 93 8.49 4.88 -4.45
N ARG A 94 8.27 3.83 -5.26
CA ARG A 94 8.80 3.77 -6.62
C ARG A 94 8.20 4.85 -7.51
N ILE A 95 6.91 5.12 -7.37
CA ILE A 95 6.23 6.23 -8.05
C ILE A 95 6.82 7.57 -7.62
N VAL A 96 7.05 7.79 -6.32
CA VAL A 96 7.68 9.03 -5.82
C VAL A 96 9.08 9.21 -6.39
N ALA A 97 9.92 8.16 -6.38
CA ALA A 97 11.26 8.20 -6.96
C ALA A 97 11.21 8.58 -8.46
N HIS A 98 10.29 7.97 -9.19
CA HIS A 98 10.08 8.27 -10.61
C HIS A 98 9.62 9.72 -10.84
N MET A 99 8.56 10.16 -10.16
CA MET A 99 7.95 11.47 -10.35
C MET A 99 8.83 12.62 -9.87
N SER A 100 9.65 12.37 -8.85
CA SER A 100 10.59 13.37 -8.33
C SER A 100 11.88 13.48 -9.14
N GLY A 101 12.22 12.45 -9.92
CA GLY A 101 13.51 12.39 -10.63
C GLY A 101 14.70 12.40 -9.67
N ASP A 102 14.51 11.98 -8.42
CA ASP A 102 15.56 12.02 -7.40
C ASP A 102 16.58 10.90 -7.66
N GLU A 103 17.77 11.27 -8.15
CA GLU A 103 18.80 10.29 -8.53
C GLU A 103 19.27 9.43 -7.36
N ALA A 104 19.33 9.95 -6.14
CA ALA A 104 19.72 9.17 -4.98
C ALA A 104 18.70 8.07 -4.68
N MET A 105 17.40 8.41 -4.69
CA MET A 105 16.32 7.45 -4.47
C MET A 105 16.20 6.45 -5.64
N LEU A 106 16.35 6.92 -6.89
CA LEU A 106 16.34 6.05 -8.07
C LEU A 106 17.49 5.03 -8.02
N ASN A 107 18.70 5.46 -7.69
CA ASN A 107 19.85 4.58 -7.58
C ASN A 107 19.72 3.58 -6.43
N ALA A 108 19.15 3.98 -5.28
CA ALA A 108 18.85 3.06 -4.19
C ALA A 108 17.92 1.92 -4.64
N PHE A 109 16.85 2.24 -5.40
CA PHE A 109 15.95 1.23 -5.95
C PHE A 109 16.61 0.34 -7.01
N ARG A 110 17.45 0.89 -7.89
CA ARG A 110 18.20 0.12 -8.90
C ARG A 110 19.18 -0.85 -8.26
N ALA A 111 19.79 -0.46 -7.14
CA ALA A 111 20.70 -1.29 -6.36
C ALA A 111 20.00 -2.33 -5.46
N GLY A 112 18.66 -2.41 -5.50
CA GLY A 112 17.89 -3.35 -4.66
C GLY A 112 17.97 -3.05 -3.17
N GLN A 113 18.32 -1.82 -2.79
CA GLN A 113 18.47 -1.44 -1.38
C GLN A 113 17.11 -1.36 -0.69
N ASP A 114 17.07 -1.80 0.56
CA ASP A 114 15.92 -1.57 1.42
C ASP A 114 15.93 -0.12 1.91
N ILE A 115 15.15 0.74 1.25
CA ILE A 115 15.09 2.17 1.58
C ILE A 115 14.68 2.40 3.04
N HIS A 116 13.83 1.55 3.61
CA HIS A 116 13.43 1.69 5.01
C HIS A 116 14.58 1.35 5.95
N ALA A 117 15.34 0.30 5.66
CA ALA A 117 16.52 -0.04 6.43
C ALA A 117 17.63 1.01 6.27
N ALA A 118 17.85 1.51 5.04
CA ALA A 118 18.80 2.59 4.78
C ALA A 118 18.43 3.88 5.53
N THR A 119 17.14 4.22 5.56
CA THR A 119 16.64 5.35 6.35
C THR A 119 16.85 5.10 7.84
N ALA A 120 16.54 3.89 8.35
CA ALA A 120 16.76 3.54 9.75
C ALA A 120 18.24 3.62 10.15
N ALA A 121 19.14 3.10 9.32
CA ALA A 121 20.59 3.17 9.50
C ALA A 121 21.05 4.62 9.61
N ALA A 122 20.62 5.47 8.67
CA ALA A 122 20.92 6.90 8.67
C ALA A 122 20.38 7.63 9.91
N ILE A 123 19.15 7.32 10.36
CA ILE A 123 18.55 7.91 11.58
C ILE A 123 19.39 7.59 12.82
N ASN A 124 19.79 6.33 12.95
CA ASN A 124 20.42 5.83 14.16
C ASN A 124 21.95 5.98 14.12
N GLY A 125 22.53 6.41 12.99
CA GLY A 125 23.97 6.50 12.79
C GLY A 125 24.68 5.14 12.86
N ILE A 126 24.00 4.08 12.42
CA ILE A 126 24.47 2.68 12.47
C ILE A 126 24.62 2.10 11.06
N SER A 127 25.27 0.95 10.93
CA SER A 127 25.35 0.25 9.65
C SER A 127 24.01 -0.40 9.27
N LEU A 128 23.83 -0.77 8.00
CA LEU A 128 22.58 -1.35 7.51
C LEU A 128 22.29 -2.71 8.17
N GLU A 129 23.34 -3.46 8.50
CA GLU A 129 23.30 -4.77 9.15
C GLU A 129 22.86 -4.69 10.61
N GLU A 130 23.10 -3.55 11.26
CA GLU A 130 22.75 -3.30 12.67
C GLU A 130 21.28 -2.86 12.84
N VAL A 131 20.57 -2.60 11.72
CA VAL A 131 19.18 -2.16 11.76
C VAL A 131 18.27 -3.27 12.27
N THR A 132 17.67 -3.03 13.43
CA THR A 132 16.66 -3.92 14.00
C THR A 132 15.33 -3.85 13.22
N LYS A 133 14.51 -4.91 13.32
CA LYS A 133 13.17 -4.94 12.72
C LYS A 133 12.28 -3.79 13.19
N ASP A 134 12.41 -3.39 14.45
CA ASP A 134 11.63 -2.29 15.03
C ASP A 134 12.10 -0.93 14.50
N GLN A 135 13.41 -0.68 14.40
CA GLN A 135 13.96 0.52 13.76
C GLN A 135 13.52 0.63 12.30
N ARG A 136 13.58 -0.48 11.55
CA ARG A 136 13.08 -0.52 10.17
C ARG A 136 11.58 -0.23 10.08
N ARG A 137 10.76 -0.80 10.98
CA ARG A 137 9.31 -0.53 11.02
C ARG A 137 9.02 0.94 11.32
N HIS A 138 9.81 1.54 12.21
CA HIS A 138 9.72 2.96 12.54
C HIS A 138 10.08 3.85 11.35
N ALA A 139 11.23 3.61 10.71
CA ALA A 139 11.65 4.30 9.50
C ALA A 139 10.67 4.13 8.34
N LYS A 140 10.02 2.96 8.23
CA LYS A 140 8.92 2.75 7.26
C LYS A 140 7.78 3.74 7.51
N ALA A 141 7.28 3.83 8.73
CA ALA A 141 6.20 4.77 9.05
C ALA A 141 6.58 6.22 8.73
N ILE A 142 7.83 6.58 9.04
CA ILE A 142 8.39 7.90 8.74
C ILE A 142 8.44 8.17 7.22
N ASN A 143 9.04 7.27 6.43
CA ASN A 143 9.14 7.44 4.97
C ASN A 143 7.76 7.63 4.33
N PHE A 144 6.79 6.81 4.72
CA PHE A 144 5.41 6.98 4.25
C PHE A 144 4.82 8.32 4.69
N GLY A 145 5.08 8.78 5.92
CA GLY A 145 4.67 10.11 6.36
C GLY A 145 5.25 11.22 5.48
N LEU A 146 6.55 11.17 5.20
CA LEU A 146 7.24 12.23 4.46
C LEU A 146 6.80 12.32 2.99
N ILE A 147 6.66 11.19 2.28
CA ILE A 147 6.18 11.22 0.89
C ILE A 147 4.73 11.72 0.77
N TYR A 148 3.99 11.73 1.87
CA TYR A 148 2.63 12.29 1.95
C TYR A 148 2.57 13.70 2.56
N GLY A 149 3.71 14.36 2.70
CA GLY A 149 3.77 15.75 3.18
C GLY A 149 3.50 15.91 4.67
N MET A 150 3.79 14.89 5.48
CA MET A 150 3.78 15.02 6.94
C MET A 150 4.87 16.00 7.39
N SER A 151 4.53 16.92 8.28
CA SER A 151 5.50 17.84 8.89
C SER A 151 6.29 17.17 10.02
N ALA A 152 7.41 17.77 10.44
CA ALA A 152 8.16 17.32 11.62
C ALA A 152 7.28 17.24 12.89
N PHE A 153 6.36 18.19 13.06
CA PHE A 153 5.38 18.13 14.15
C PHE A 153 4.45 16.91 14.04
N GLY A 154 3.92 16.62 12.85
CA GLY A 154 3.11 15.42 12.62
C GLY A 154 3.90 14.13 12.86
N LEU A 155 5.19 14.15 12.51
CA LEU A 155 6.10 13.04 12.75
C LEU A 155 6.29 12.80 14.25
N SER A 156 6.61 13.84 15.03
CA SER A 156 6.75 13.74 16.50
C SER A 156 5.49 13.26 17.23
N ARG A 157 4.31 13.39 16.59
CA ARG A 157 3.03 12.90 17.15
C ARG A 157 2.74 11.44 16.82
N SER A 158 3.36 10.91 15.78
CA SER A 158 3.15 9.54 15.28
C SER A 158 4.32 8.62 15.56
N THR A 159 5.39 9.17 16.14
CA THR A 159 6.65 8.50 16.47
C THR A 159 7.05 8.85 17.90
N ASP A 160 8.01 8.13 18.46
CA ASP A 160 8.59 8.41 19.78
C ASP A 160 9.66 9.51 19.74
N LEU A 161 9.85 10.18 18.59
CA LEU A 161 10.82 11.25 18.41
C LEU A 161 10.36 12.55 19.08
N THR A 162 11.30 13.27 19.69
CA THR A 162 11.08 14.67 20.07
C THR A 162 10.90 15.54 18.82
N LEU A 163 10.35 16.75 19.01
CA LEU A 163 10.18 17.68 17.90
C LEU A 163 11.52 18.03 17.22
N GLY A 164 12.57 18.29 17.99
CA GLY A 164 13.89 18.62 17.45
C GLY A 164 14.53 17.45 16.68
N GLU A 165 14.37 16.21 17.16
CA GLU A 165 14.81 15.02 16.43
C GLU A 165 14.04 14.85 15.12
N ALA A 166 12.72 15.05 15.14
CA ALA A 166 11.89 15.00 13.94
C ALA A 166 12.28 16.09 12.91
N GLU A 167 12.62 17.30 13.36
CA GLU A 167 13.09 18.39 12.50
C GLU A 167 14.43 18.06 11.84
N ASN A 168 15.41 17.61 12.64
CA ASN A 168 16.71 17.17 12.15
C ASN A 168 16.57 16.02 11.16
N PHE A 169 15.65 15.09 11.44
CA PHE A 169 15.38 13.98 10.55
C PHE A 169 14.80 14.42 9.21
N VAL A 170 13.74 15.23 9.24
CA VAL A 170 13.12 15.76 8.01
C VAL A 170 14.15 16.51 7.16
N LYS A 171 15.02 17.29 7.83
CA LYS A 171 16.12 17.98 7.17
C LYS A 171 17.09 16.98 6.51
N GLY A 172 17.63 16.01 7.25
CA GLY A 172 18.57 15.02 6.70
C GLY A 172 17.96 14.16 5.58
N TYR A 173 16.67 13.79 5.69
CA TYR A 173 15.96 13.07 4.64
C TYR A 173 15.93 13.87 3.33
N PHE A 174 15.59 15.15 3.39
CA PHE A 174 15.54 15.98 2.18
C PHE A 174 16.91 16.48 1.70
N GLU A 175 17.94 16.45 2.54
CA GLU A 175 19.34 16.61 2.11
C GLU A 175 19.79 15.39 1.29
N ASN A 176 19.38 14.18 1.69
CA ASN A 176 19.68 12.94 0.97
C ASN A 176 18.82 12.74 -0.29
N PHE A 177 17.57 13.24 -0.26
CA PHE A 177 16.60 13.13 -1.36
C PHE A 177 16.05 14.52 -1.77
N PRO A 178 16.90 15.41 -2.32
CA PRO A 178 16.53 16.80 -2.64
C PRO A 178 15.50 16.91 -3.78
N GLY A 179 15.48 15.96 -4.71
CA GLY A 179 14.47 15.88 -5.78
C GLY A 179 13.08 15.60 -5.22
N VAL A 180 12.98 14.76 -4.18
CA VAL A 180 11.71 14.50 -3.48
C VAL A 180 11.18 15.78 -2.85
N LYS A 181 12.01 16.55 -2.14
CA LYS A 181 11.58 17.84 -1.56
C LYS A 181 11.05 18.78 -2.63
N SER A 182 11.81 18.94 -3.72
CA SER A 182 11.45 19.81 -4.83
C SER A 182 10.11 19.40 -5.46
N TYR A 183 9.89 18.09 -5.65
CA TYR A 183 8.63 17.55 -6.13
C TYR A 183 7.45 17.87 -5.21
N LEU A 184 7.58 17.63 -3.90
CA LEU A 184 6.53 17.89 -2.92
C LEU A 184 6.17 19.39 -2.86
N ASP A 185 7.18 20.27 -2.84
CA ASP A 185 6.99 21.72 -2.84
C ASP A 185 6.27 22.19 -4.12
N ASN A 186 6.68 21.67 -5.28
CA ASN A 186 6.08 22.01 -6.58
C ASN A 186 4.64 21.54 -6.72
N ILE A 187 4.29 20.34 -6.23
CA ILE A 187 2.92 19.83 -6.29
C ILE A 187 1.97 20.72 -5.48
N ARG A 188 2.40 21.24 -4.32
CA ARG A 188 1.58 22.18 -3.52
C ARG A 188 1.30 23.46 -4.32
N ILE A 189 2.34 24.04 -4.92
CA ILE A 189 2.22 25.25 -5.74
C ILE A 189 1.30 25.00 -6.93
N LEU A 190 1.47 23.88 -7.62
CA LEU A 190 0.66 23.49 -8.77
C LEU A 190 -0.82 23.36 -8.37
N ALA A 191 -1.10 22.62 -7.30
CA ALA A 191 -2.46 22.40 -6.81
C ALA A 191 -3.16 23.71 -6.43
N THR A 192 -2.46 24.64 -5.77
CA THR A 192 -2.99 25.97 -5.45
C THR A 192 -3.23 26.82 -6.71
N ARG A 193 -2.32 26.76 -7.69
CA ARG A 193 -2.41 27.58 -8.90
C ARG A 193 -3.53 27.15 -9.85
N GLN A 194 -3.68 25.85 -10.11
CA GLN A 194 -4.61 25.33 -11.11
C GLN A 194 -5.87 24.67 -10.53
N GLY A 195 -5.91 24.45 -9.21
CA GLY A 195 -7.06 23.88 -8.52
C GLY A 195 -7.22 22.37 -8.69
N TYR A 196 -6.24 21.66 -9.25
CA TYR A 196 -6.23 20.20 -9.33
C TYR A 196 -4.81 19.64 -9.48
N VAL A 197 -4.68 18.33 -9.27
CA VAL A 197 -3.47 17.55 -9.57
C VAL A 197 -3.83 16.33 -10.41
N GLU A 198 -2.85 15.75 -11.10
CA GLU A 198 -3.04 14.64 -12.04
C GLU A 198 -2.14 13.45 -11.69
N THR A 199 -2.62 12.23 -11.95
CA THR A 199 -1.77 11.04 -12.00
C THR A 199 -0.96 11.02 -13.30
N MET A 200 0.02 10.11 -13.39
CA MET A 200 0.79 9.92 -14.62
C MET A 200 -0.06 9.49 -15.84
N LEU A 201 -1.27 8.97 -15.60
CA LEU A 201 -2.22 8.58 -16.65
C LEU A 201 -3.35 9.61 -16.84
N GLY A 202 -3.21 10.82 -16.26
CA GLY A 202 -4.14 11.93 -16.48
C GLY A 202 -5.41 11.90 -15.63
N ARG A 203 -5.52 11.02 -14.62
CA ARG A 203 -6.63 11.07 -13.66
C ARG A 203 -6.49 12.31 -12.80
N ARG A 204 -7.56 13.11 -12.69
CA ARG A 204 -7.57 14.38 -11.93
C ARG A 204 -8.19 14.24 -10.55
N ARG A 205 -7.65 14.99 -9.59
CA ARG A 205 -8.33 15.32 -8.33
C ARG A 205 -8.35 16.83 -8.15
N TYR A 206 -9.54 17.39 -7.94
CA TYR A 206 -9.77 18.82 -7.80
C TYR A 206 -9.75 19.26 -6.33
N PHE A 207 -9.25 20.48 -6.10
CA PHE A 207 -9.09 21.14 -4.80
C PHE A 207 -9.60 22.59 -4.89
N PRO A 208 -10.92 22.79 -5.03
CA PRO A 208 -11.48 24.13 -5.25
C PRO A 208 -11.23 25.08 -4.07
N ASN A 209 -11.04 24.56 -2.85
CA ASN A 209 -10.85 25.39 -1.66
C ASN A 209 -9.39 25.89 -1.50
N LEU A 210 -8.44 25.42 -2.31
CA LEU A 210 -7.07 25.94 -2.29
C LEU A 210 -6.96 27.35 -2.87
N ALA A 211 -7.85 27.73 -3.79
CA ALA A 211 -7.87 29.08 -4.36
C ALA A 211 -8.31 30.14 -3.34
N ASN A 212 -9.27 29.81 -2.48
CA ASN A 212 -9.81 30.69 -1.44
C ASN A 212 -9.96 29.92 -0.11
N PRO A 213 -8.86 29.71 0.64
CA PRO A 213 -8.89 28.89 1.83
C PRO A 213 -9.64 29.57 2.99
N ILE A 214 -10.65 28.91 3.53
CA ILE A 214 -11.44 29.40 4.69
C ILE A 214 -10.56 29.50 5.95
N ASN A 215 -9.62 28.56 6.14
CA ASN A 215 -8.68 28.59 7.25
C ASN A 215 -7.41 27.79 6.94
N VAL A 216 -6.38 27.99 7.76
CA VAL A 216 -5.05 27.37 7.63
C VAL A 216 -5.11 25.84 7.75
N ASN A 217 -5.96 25.30 8.63
CA ASN A 217 -6.07 23.85 8.83
C ASN A 217 -6.62 23.13 7.59
N MET A 218 -7.63 23.72 6.97
CA MET A 218 -8.22 23.22 5.72
C MET A 218 -7.21 23.29 4.58
N LYS A 219 -6.52 24.43 4.42
CA LYS A 219 -5.45 24.57 3.41
C LYS A 219 -4.38 23.50 3.59
N ASN A 220 -3.85 23.34 4.80
CA ASN A 220 -2.82 22.34 5.10
C ASN A 220 -3.30 20.91 4.85
N ARG A 221 -4.59 20.62 5.08
CA ARG A 221 -5.17 19.31 4.77
C ARG A 221 -5.23 19.08 3.26
N GLU A 222 -5.77 20.02 2.49
CA GLU A 222 -5.88 19.89 1.04
C GLU A 222 -4.53 19.85 0.34
N GLU A 223 -3.53 20.59 0.83
CA GLU A 223 -2.16 20.50 0.32
C GLU A 223 -1.55 19.11 0.52
N ARG A 224 -1.75 18.47 1.69
CA ARG A 224 -1.33 17.08 1.92
C ARG A 224 -2.06 16.10 1.02
N GLU A 225 -3.36 16.31 0.83
CA GLU A 225 -4.17 15.49 -0.07
C GLU A 225 -3.76 15.66 -1.54
N ALA A 226 -3.32 16.86 -1.94
CA ALA A 226 -2.80 17.16 -3.26
C ALA A 226 -1.44 16.51 -3.52
N ILE A 227 -0.57 16.44 -2.50
CA ILE A 227 0.67 15.67 -2.55
C ILE A 227 0.38 14.17 -2.73
N ASN A 228 -0.55 13.64 -1.94
CA ASN A 228 -0.83 12.21 -1.90
C ASN A 228 -1.53 11.72 -3.19
N ALA A 229 -2.48 12.49 -3.72
CA ALA A 229 -3.37 12.03 -4.78
C ALA A 229 -2.68 11.55 -6.06
N PRO A 230 -1.65 12.22 -6.61
CA PRO A 230 -0.90 11.73 -7.76
C PRO A 230 -0.22 10.39 -7.49
N ILE A 231 0.34 10.21 -6.29
CA ILE A 231 1.07 8.98 -5.89
C ILE A 231 0.09 7.81 -5.79
N GLN A 232 -0.95 7.96 -4.95
CA GLN A 232 -1.94 6.91 -4.73
C GLN A 232 -2.77 6.61 -5.97
N GLY A 233 -3.11 7.65 -6.74
CA GLY A 233 -3.87 7.51 -7.97
C GLY A 233 -3.08 6.83 -9.07
N THR A 234 -1.78 7.15 -9.22
CA THR A 234 -0.90 6.45 -10.16
C THR A 234 -0.78 4.97 -9.79
N ALA A 235 -0.62 4.64 -8.49
CA ALA A 235 -0.61 3.24 -8.05
C ALA A 235 -1.94 2.52 -8.39
N ALA A 236 -3.07 3.20 -8.22
CA ALA A 236 -4.38 2.66 -8.57
C ALA A 236 -4.53 2.45 -10.08
N ASP A 237 -4.01 3.37 -10.89
CA ASP A 237 -4.03 3.30 -12.35
C ASP A 237 -3.17 2.13 -12.85
N ILE A 238 -1.96 1.96 -12.31
CA ILE A 238 -1.07 0.82 -12.63
C ILE A 238 -1.72 -0.51 -12.26
N MET A 239 -2.31 -0.62 -11.07
CA MET A 239 -3.03 -1.84 -10.66
C MET A 239 -4.20 -2.16 -11.60
N LYS A 240 -4.94 -1.13 -12.06
CA LYS A 240 -6.02 -1.32 -13.03
C LYS A 240 -5.53 -1.75 -14.40
N LEU A 241 -4.38 -1.24 -14.86
CA LEU A 241 -3.72 -1.73 -16.07
C LEU A 241 -3.35 -3.21 -15.93
N ALA A 242 -2.75 -3.62 -14.82
CA ALA A 242 -2.44 -5.02 -14.55
C ALA A 242 -3.70 -5.90 -14.57
N LEU A 243 -4.79 -5.46 -13.93
CA LEU A 243 -6.09 -6.16 -13.94
C LEU A 243 -6.67 -6.34 -15.36
N ILE A 244 -6.46 -5.37 -16.26
CA ILE A 244 -6.92 -5.45 -17.65
C ILE A 244 -6.04 -6.41 -18.46
N GLN A 245 -4.72 -6.38 -18.24
CA GLN A 245 -3.75 -7.17 -18.99
C GLN A 245 -3.69 -8.65 -18.56
N LEU A 246 -4.05 -8.95 -17.30
CA LEU A 246 -3.87 -10.27 -16.72
C LEU A 246 -4.78 -11.37 -17.32
N PRO A 247 -6.10 -11.19 -17.49
CA PRO A 247 -6.95 -12.25 -18.05
C PRO A 247 -6.52 -12.71 -19.45
N PRO A 248 -6.19 -11.82 -20.41
CA PRO A 248 -5.62 -12.21 -21.70
C PRO A 248 -4.30 -12.99 -21.58
N ALA A 249 -3.41 -12.59 -20.66
CA ALA A 249 -2.11 -13.23 -20.45
C ALA A 249 -2.26 -14.66 -19.90
N LEU A 250 -3.14 -14.87 -18.92
CA LEU A 250 -3.48 -16.20 -18.39
C LEU A 250 -4.05 -17.09 -19.50
N LYS A 251 -4.99 -16.55 -20.29
CA LYS A 251 -5.61 -17.28 -21.41
C LYS A 251 -4.59 -17.69 -22.47
N ALA A 252 -3.65 -16.82 -22.82
CA ALA A 252 -2.60 -17.11 -23.82
C ALA A 252 -1.69 -18.27 -23.40
N LYS A 253 -1.55 -18.53 -22.09
CA LYS A 253 -0.79 -19.64 -21.53
C LYS A 253 -1.65 -20.85 -21.15
N ASN A 254 -2.96 -20.83 -21.49
CA ASN A 254 -3.95 -21.85 -21.12
C ASN A 254 -4.11 -22.08 -19.61
N LEU A 255 -3.75 -21.10 -18.77
CA LEU A 255 -3.86 -21.18 -17.32
C LEU A 255 -5.30 -20.92 -16.88
N GLN A 256 -5.79 -21.74 -15.93
CA GLN A 256 -7.17 -21.72 -15.43
C GLN A 256 -7.34 -20.89 -14.15
N ALA A 257 -6.29 -20.18 -13.75
CA ALA A 257 -6.31 -19.30 -12.59
C ALA A 257 -7.43 -18.25 -12.66
N LYS A 258 -8.07 -17.98 -11.51
CA LYS A 258 -9.17 -17.02 -11.37
C LYS A 258 -8.78 -15.90 -10.44
N ILE A 259 -8.86 -14.66 -10.92
CA ILE A 259 -8.71 -13.47 -10.05
C ILE A 259 -9.89 -13.43 -9.08
N LEU A 260 -9.60 -13.45 -7.78
CA LEU A 260 -10.60 -13.41 -6.71
C LEU A 260 -10.78 -12.00 -6.15
N LEU A 261 -9.67 -11.34 -5.79
CA LEU A 261 -9.68 -10.06 -5.10
C LEU A 261 -8.56 -9.15 -5.59
N GLN A 262 -8.84 -7.85 -5.55
CA GLN A 262 -7.81 -6.82 -5.51
C GLN A 262 -7.89 -6.14 -4.13
N VAL A 263 -6.76 -6.14 -3.40
CA VAL A 263 -6.66 -5.63 -2.04
C VAL A 263 -5.45 -4.71 -1.95
N HIS A 264 -5.67 -3.39 -1.91
CA HIS A 264 -4.58 -2.41 -1.95
C HIS A 264 -3.68 -2.58 -3.20
N ASP A 265 -2.43 -2.98 -3.03
CA ASP A 265 -1.42 -3.28 -4.05
C ASP A 265 -1.29 -4.78 -4.36
N GLU A 266 -2.17 -5.60 -3.80
CA GLU A 266 -2.19 -7.07 -3.89
C GLU A 266 -3.30 -7.57 -4.84
N LEU A 267 -2.97 -8.56 -5.67
CA LEU A 267 -3.93 -9.42 -6.37
C LEU A 267 -3.95 -10.80 -5.74
N VAL A 268 -5.15 -11.30 -5.43
CA VAL A 268 -5.37 -12.66 -4.92
C VAL A 268 -6.09 -13.49 -5.97
N LEU A 269 -5.54 -14.65 -6.28
CA LEU A 269 -6.05 -15.59 -7.28
C LEU A 269 -6.30 -16.97 -6.66
N ASP A 270 -7.27 -17.68 -7.21
CA ASP A 270 -7.46 -19.13 -7.03
C ASP A 270 -6.76 -19.83 -8.20
N VAL A 271 -5.82 -20.72 -7.91
CA VAL A 271 -4.93 -21.32 -8.92
C VAL A 271 -4.90 -22.83 -8.78
N PRO A 272 -5.17 -23.63 -9.84
CA PRO A 272 -4.98 -25.08 -9.78
C PRO A 272 -3.59 -25.46 -9.28
N GLU A 273 -3.48 -26.46 -8.41
CA GLU A 273 -2.21 -26.82 -7.78
C GLU A 273 -1.08 -27.09 -8.79
N GLY A 274 -1.40 -27.74 -9.93
CA GLY A 274 -0.43 -28.04 -10.99
C GLY A 274 0.02 -26.84 -11.82
N GLU A 275 -0.64 -25.68 -11.71
CA GLU A 275 -0.38 -24.48 -12.50
C GLU A 275 0.27 -23.35 -11.69
N LEU A 276 0.56 -23.58 -10.40
CA LEU A 276 0.94 -22.54 -9.46
C LEU A 276 2.19 -21.75 -9.88
N ALA A 277 3.26 -22.45 -10.25
CA ALA A 277 4.54 -21.83 -10.62
C ALA A 277 4.40 -20.99 -11.91
N ASP A 278 3.82 -21.58 -12.96
CA ASP A 278 3.60 -20.88 -14.23
C ASP A 278 2.67 -19.68 -14.08
N THR A 279 1.62 -19.82 -13.26
CA THR A 279 0.71 -18.71 -12.96
C THR A 279 1.44 -17.60 -12.20
N ALA A 280 2.26 -17.93 -11.20
CA ALA A 280 3.03 -16.93 -10.46
C ALA A 280 3.94 -16.12 -11.39
N ILE A 281 4.67 -16.79 -12.29
CA ILE A 281 5.52 -16.12 -13.29
C ILE A 281 4.71 -15.17 -14.17
N VAL A 282 3.56 -15.63 -14.71
CA VAL A 282 2.71 -14.79 -15.57
C VAL A 282 2.16 -13.59 -14.81
N VAL A 283 1.62 -13.78 -13.61
CA VAL A 283 1.04 -12.70 -12.80
C VAL A 283 2.12 -11.68 -12.41
N GLN A 284 3.29 -12.14 -11.96
CA GLN A 284 4.41 -11.27 -11.61
C GLN A 284 4.92 -10.47 -12.81
N SER A 285 5.05 -11.09 -13.99
CA SER A 285 5.45 -10.41 -15.23
C SER A 285 4.45 -9.33 -15.60
N VAL A 286 3.16 -9.69 -15.72
CA VAL A 286 2.09 -8.75 -16.10
C VAL A 286 2.03 -7.56 -15.15
N MET A 287 2.10 -7.82 -13.84
CA MET A 287 2.09 -6.74 -12.86
C MET A 287 3.34 -5.86 -12.98
N SER A 288 4.54 -6.44 -13.06
CA SER A 288 5.80 -5.69 -13.12
C SER A 288 5.93 -4.88 -14.42
N GLU A 289 5.29 -5.31 -15.50
CA GLU A 289 5.32 -4.70 -16.83
C GLU A 289 4.08 -3.84 -17.14
N ALA A 290 3.11 -3.78 -16.22
CA ALA A 290 1.82 -3.10 -16.44
C ALA A 290 1.99 -1.63 -16.83
N TYR A 291 3.07 -0.99 -16.36
CA TYR A 291 3.41 0.40 -16.68
C TYR A 291 4.92 0.64 -16.53
N GLN A 292 5.51 1.36 -17.49
CA GLN A 292 6.95 1.63 -17.49
C GLN A 292 7.28 2.86 -16.62
N LEU A 293 8.06 2.65 -15.56
CA LEU A 293 8.72 3.72 -14.79
C LEU A 293 10.21 3.80 -15.14
N SER A 294 10.92 4.79 -14.58
CA SER A 294 12.39 4.94 -14.72
C SER A 294 13.19 3.92 -13.90
N ILE A 295 12.50 3.13 -13.08
CA ILE A 295 13.00 2.00 -12.27
C ILE A 295 12.02 0.84 -12.38
N PRO A 296 12.45 -0.41 -12.22
CA PRO A 296 11.55 -1.56 -12.33
C PRO A 296 10.46 -1.53 -11.25
N LEU A 297 9.25 -1.93 -11.61
CA LEU A 297 8.25 -2.34 -10.63
C LEU A 297 8.58 -3.77 -10.20
N LEU A 298 8.64 -4.02 -8.89
CA LEU A 298 8.90 -5.35 -8.36
C LEU A 298 7.64 -5.91 -7.71
N THR A 299 7.50 -7.23 -7.75
CA THR A 299 6.38 -7.95 -7.16
C THR A 299 6.87 -9.11 -6.30
N GLU A 300 6.16 -9.39 -5.21
CA GLU A 300 6.41 -10.55 -4.36
C GLU A 300 5.23 -11.50 -4.47
N ALA A 301 5.49 -12.77 -4.79
CA ALA A 301 4.48 -13.82 -4.87
C ALA A 301 4.47 -14.66 -3.60
N ARG A 302 3.27 -14.98 -3.10
CA ARG A 302 3.04 -15.87 -1.97
C ARG A 302 1.94 -16.87 -2.30
N SER A 303 2.03 -18.09 -1.78
CA SER A 303 0.99 -19.09 -1.99
C SER A 303 0.64 -19.88 -0.73
N GLY A 304 -0.58 -20.39 -0.67
CA GLY A 304 -1.04 -21.19 0.46
C GLY A 304 -2.43 -21.79 0.25
N ILE A 305 -2.84 -22.68 1.16
CA ILE A 305 -4.20 -23.26 1.16
C ILE A 305 -5.26 -22.27 1.66
N ASN A 306 -4.83 -21.23 2.39
CA ASN A 306 -5.66 -20.14 2.86
C ASN A 306 -4.82 -18.86 2.93
N TRP A 307 -5.49 -17.71 3.01
CA TRP A 307 -4.84 -16.40 2.92
C TRP A 307 -3.94 -16.09 4.12
N GLY A 308 -4.22 -16.65 5.30
CA GLY A 308 -3.45 -16.41 6.52
C GLY A 308 -2.16 -17.21 6.64
N SER A 309 -2.01 -18.29 5.87
CA SER A 309 -0.86 -19.22 5.94
C SER A 309 0.03 -19.20 4.70
N MET A 310 -0.10 -18.18 3.86
CA MET A 310 0.67 -18.08 2.63
C MET A 310 2.17 -17.88 2.91
N GLN A 311 3.01 -18.55 2.14
CA GLN A 311 4.47 -18.44 2.19
C GLN A 311 5.00 -17.84 0.90
N VAL A 312 6.12 -17.13 0.98
CA VAL A 312 6.80 -16.57 -0.20
C VAL A 312 7.18 -17.70 -1.14
N LEU A 313 6.81 -17.55 -2.42
CA LEU A 313 7.28 -18.43 -3.47
C LEU A 313 8.73 -18.03 -3.78
N ILE A 314 9.65 -18.94 -3.49
CA ILE A 314 11.03 -18.81 -3.94
C ILE A 314 11.06 -19.38 -5.35
N ASN A 315 11.19 -18.50 -6.34
CA ASN A 315 11.46 -18.89 -7.73
C ASN A 315 12.92 -19.30 -7.88
#